data_AF-A0A6N9PQM8-F1
#
_entry.id   AF-A0A6N9PQM8-F1
#
_cell.length_a   1.000
_cell.length_b   1.000
_cell.length_c   1.000
_cell.angle_alpha   90.00
_cell.angle_beta   90.00
_cell.angle_gamma   90.00
#
_symmetry.space_group_name_H-M   'P 1'
#
loop_
_entity.id
_entity.type
_entity.pdbx_description
1 polymer ?
#
loop_
_entity_poly.entity_id
_entity_poly.type
_entity_poly.pdbx_seq_one_letter_code
_entity_poly.pdbx_strand_id
1 'polypeptide(L)'
;MARYTNKLKLTLWVSAVYVLSFICYVPTLLEQNGIIIPNGLLYLKYLYVCIPAMAAIFLLICEKNIKVYFTQMFSGKITIKYILTGIISMAVGIFGSYCYSFIVKTDVFKNTYSTVISLLTSCIYLLITAFVEEIAWRGFLLEQLPFKKIKSVLFVGAVWAVWHIPMWIIRNSLGMEHIVCFCIWTLLVSVVLGITYYQCRNILLIAIMHAAFNICYLAPIQYNIVVLATIIFVGTLLYKKSGEKFFTW
;
A
#
# COMPACT_ATOMS: atom_id res chain seq x y z
N MET A 1 -23.95 2.06 21.47
CA MET A 1 -23.05 0.99 21.95
C MET A 1 -22.21 0.39 20.81
N ALA A 2 -22.81 -0.17 19.75
CA ALA A 2 -22.09 -0.80 18.61
C ALA A 2 -21.09 0.12 17.84
N ARG A 3 -21.40 1.42 17.70
CA ARG A 3 -20.48 2.39 17.06
C ARG A 3 -19.24 2.69 17.91
N TYR A 4 -19.39 2.64 19.24
CA TYR A 4 -18.31 2.88 20.20
C TYR A 4 -17.35 1.69 20.26
N THR A 5 -17.89 0.47 20.26
CA THR A 5 -17.10 -0.78 20.22
C THR A 5 -16.29 -0.88 18.92
N ASN A 6 -16.86 -0.49 17.78
CA ASN A 6 -16.11 -0.48 16.51
C ASN A 6 -14.96 0.55 16.49
N LYS A 7 -15.18 1.77 17.02
CA LYS A 7 -14.12 2.78 17.11
C LYS A 7 -12.97 2.33 18.02
N LEU A 8 -13.29 1.75 19.18
CA LEU A 8 -12.29 1.21 20.10
C LEU A 8 -11.49 0.08 19.44
N LYS A 9 -12.17 -0.86 18.78
CA LYS A 9 -11.54 -1.94 18.01
C LYS A 9 -10.53 -1.42 16.98
N LEU A 10 -10.93 -0.47 16.14
CA LEU A 10 -10.05 0.10 15.13
C LEU A 10 -8.85 0.82 15.76
N THR A 11 -9.07 1.53 16.87
CA THR A 11 -8.00 2.21 17.60
C THR A 11 -7.01 1.20 18.18
N LEU A 12 -7.50 0.13 18.80
CA LEU A 12 -6.67 -0.96 19.32
C LEU A 12 -5.89 -1.66 18.21
N TRP A 13 -6.53 -1.93 17.07
CA TRP A 13 -5.87 -2.54 15.93
C TRP A 13 -4.75 -1.65 15.38
N VAL A 14 -5.02 -0.37 15.10
CA VAL A 14 -3.99 0.57 14.62
C VAL A 14 -2.82 0.68 15.60
N SER A 15 -3.13 0.77 16.90
CA SER A 15 -2.10 0.85 17.95
C SER A 15 -1.24 -0.41 18.01
N ALA A 16 -1.87 -1.59 17.98
CA ALA A 16 -1.17 -2.87 17.96
C ALA A 16 -0.30 -3.01 16.72
N VAL A 17 -0.81 -2.61 15.55
CA VAL A 17 -0.04 -2.61 14.30
C VAL A 17 1.20 -1.73 14.42
N TYR A 18 1.08 -0.49 14.89
CA TYR A 18 2.25 0.39 15.04
C TYR A 18 3.27 -0.15 16.06
N VAL A 19 2.82 -0.60 17.22
CA VAL A 19 3.73 -1.09 18.28
C VAL A 19 4.45 -2.36 17.82
N LEU A 20 3.70 -3.37 17.35
CA LEU A 20 4.28 -4.65 16.95
C LEU A 20 5.18 -4.51 15.72
N SER A 21 4.79 -3.66 14.74
CA SER A 21 5.62 -3.37 13.58
C SER A 21 6.89 -2.61 13.95
N PHE A 22 6.84 -1.68 14.91
CA PHE A 22 8.05 -1.00 15.38
C PHE A 22 8.99 -1.98 16.11
N ILE A 23 8.44 -2.88 16.94
CA ILE A 23 9.21 -3.92 17.63
C ILE A 23 10.03 -4.78 16.63
N CYS A 24 9.49 -5.07 15.44
CA CYS A 24 10.23 -5.79 14.40
C CYS A 24 11.54 -5.09 13.96
N TYR A 25 11.63 -3.76 14.10
CA TYR A 25 12.82 -2.99 13.75
C TYR A 25 13.76 -2.69 14.92
N VAL A 26 13.33 -2.91 16.18
CA VAL A 26 14.14 -2.64 17.38
C VAL A 26 15.51 -3.34 17.32
N PRO A 27 15.64 -4.64 16.94
CA PRO A 27 16.95 -5.28 16.86
C PRO A 27 17.90 -4.58 15.88
N THR A 28 17.40 -4.19 14.70
CA THR A 28 18.21 -3.47 13.69
C THR A 28 18.58 -2.06 14.16
N LEU A 29 17.67 -1.38 14.86
CA LEU A 29 17.95 -0.06 15.43
C LEU A 29 19.03 -0.14 16.52
N LEU A 30 18.97 -1.13 17.40
CA LEU A 30 19.99 -1.33 18.45
C LEU A 30 21.36 -1.64 17.85
N GLU A 31 21.40 -2.50 16.82
CA GLU A 31 22.63 -2.80 16.08
C GLU A 31 23.26 -1.55 15.45
N GLN A 32 22.46 -0.71 14.78
CA GLN A 32 22.93 0.55 14.20
C GLN A 32 23.48 1.53 15.24
N ASN A 33 23.08 1.40 16.50
CA ASN A 33 23.58 2.20 17.62
C ASN A 33 24.72 1.50 18.39
N GLY A 34 25.34 0.47 17.81
CA GLY A 34 26.53 -0.18 18.35
C GLY A 34 26.28 -1.31 19.35
N ILE A 35 25.04 -1.74 19.53
CA ILE A 35 24.70 -2.87 20.41
C ILE A 35 24.85 -4.19 19.63
N ILE A 36 25.55 -5.16 20.21
CA ILE A 36 25.73 -6.48 19.58
C ILE A 36 24.41 -7.25 19.67
N ILE A 37 23.81 -7.54 18.51
CA ILE A 37 22.55 -8.27 18.40
C ILE A 37 22.79 -9.60 17.66
N PRO A 38 22.25 -10.73 18.15
CA PRO A 38 22.32 -12.00 17.42
C PRO A 38 21.70 -11.90 16.01
N ASN A 39 22.40 -12.41 15.00
CA ASN A 39 21.98 -12.35 13.58
C ASN A 39 20.53 -12.82 13.36
N GLY A 40 20.08 -13.84 14.10
CA GLY A 40 18.70 -14.33 14.04
C GLY A 40 17.64 -13.25 14.32
N LEU A 41 17.89 -12.37 15.29
CA LEU A 41 16.96 -11.30 15.68
C LEU A 41 16.90 -10.18 14.64
N LEU A 42 17.93 -9.99 13.82
CA LEU A 42 17.94 -8.98 12.76
C LEU A 42 16.94 -9.30 11.64
N TYR A 43 16.57 -10.57 11.48
CA TYR A 43 15.55 -10.99 10.50
C TYR A 43 14.13 -10.63 10.93
N LEU A 44 13.89 -10.21 12.17
CA LEU A 44 12.56 -9.76 12.63
C LEU A 44 11.99 -8.62 11.78
N LYS A 45 12.87 -7.77 11.20
CA LYS A 45 12.46 -6.69 10.29
C LYS A 45 11.69 -7.16 9.05
N TYR A 46 11.84 -8.42 8.65
CA TYR A 46 11.09 -8.98 7.52
C TYR A 46 9.68 -9.43 7.91
N LEU A 47 9.43 -9.75 9.19
CA LEU A 47 8.08 -10.07 9.68
C LEU A 47 7.17 -8.85 9.77
N TYR A 48 7.75 -7.65 9.80
CA TYR A 48 7.06 -6.36 9.81
C TYR A 48 5.86 -6.31 8.84
N VAL A 49 6.04 -6.80 7.60
CA VAL A 49 5.01 -6.76 6.55
C VAL A 49 3.77 -7.59 6.88
N CYS A 50 3.93 -8.64 7.69
CA CYS A 50 2.85 -9.54 8.07
C CYS A 50 2.04 -9.02 9.28
N ILE A 51 2.61 -8.10 10.08
CA ILE A 51 2.00 -7.63 11.33
C ILE A 51 0.58 -7.06 11.12
N PRO A 52 0.30 -6.18 10.14
CA PRO A 52 -1.05 -5.67 9.92
C PRO A 52 -2.08 -6.77 9.69
N ALA A 53 -1.75 -7.75 8.84
CA ALA A 53 -2.63 -8.85 8.50
C ALA A 53 -2.81 -9.81 9.69
N MET A 54 -1.74 -10.14 10.40
CA MET A 54 -1.81 -10.99 11.60
C MET A 54 -2.67 -10.36 12.70
N ALA A 55 -2.50 -9.07 12.96
CA ALA A 55 -3.31 -8.33 13.92
C ALA A 55 -4.79 -8.29 13.51
N ALA A 56 -5.07 -8.13 12.21
CA ALA A 56 -6.43 -8.16 11.68
C ALA A 56 -7.07 -9.54 11.87
N ILE A 57 -6.37 -10.60 11.43
CA ILE A 57 -6.83 -11.99 11.53
C ILE A 57 -7.07 -12.38 12.99
N PHE A 58 -6.17 -12.02 13.91
CA PHE A 58 -6.33 -12.29 15.34
C PHE A 58 -7.64 -11.69 15.90
N LEU A 59 -7.89 -10.40 15.64
CA LEU A 59 -9.15 -9.77 16.07
C LEU A 59 -10.39 -10.42 15.45
N LEU A 60 -10.32 -10.79 14.17
CA LEU A 60 -11.43 -11.45 13.47
C LEU A 60 -11.73 -12.86 13.99
N ILE A 61 -10.71 -13.58 14.47
CA ILE A 61 -10.85 -14.88 15.14
C ILE A 61 -11.52 -14.69 16.49
N CYS A 62 -11.07 -13.71 17.29
CA CYS A 62 -11.69 -13.38 18.58
C CYS A 62 -13.18 -13.04 18.44
N GLU A 63 -13.56 -12.38 17.34
CA GLU A 63 -14.96 -12.05 17.04
C GLU A 63 -15.77 -13.19 16.41
N LYS A 64 -15.16 -14.34 16.11
CA LYS A 64 -15.77 -15.47 15.38
C LYS A 64 -16.36 -15.08 14.02
N ASN A 65 -15.87 -13.99 13.42
CA ASN A 65 -16.41 -13.41 12.18
C ASN A 65 -15.50 -13.60 10.96
N ILE A 66 -14.36 -14.29 11.11
CA ILE A 66 -13.33 -14.40 10.05
C ILE A 66 -13.89 -14.77 8.68
N LYS A 67 -14.79 -15.77 8.59
CA LYS A 67 -15.38 -16.21 7.31
C LYS A 67 -16.14 -15.09 6.61
N VAL A 68 -16.93 -14.33 7.36
CA VAL A 68 -17.74 -13.22 6.82
C VAL A 68 -16.85 -12.16 6.20
N TYR A 69 -15.79 -11.75 6.92
CA TYR A 69 -14.85 -10.73 6.44
C TYR A 69 -14.05 -11.20 5.22
N PHE A 70 -13.57 -12.44 5.21
CA PHE A 70 -12.90 -13.01 4.05
C PHE A 70 -13.84 -13.09 2.84
N THR A 71 -15.07 -13.58 2.99
CA THR A 71 -16.03 -13.58 1.88
C THR A 71 -16.32 -12.16 1.39
N GLN A 72 -16.46 -11.20 2.31
CA GLN A 72 -16.76 -9.80 1.99
C GLN A 72 -15.66 -9.13 1.15
N MET A 73 -14.39 -9.34 1.49
CA MET A 73 -13.25 -8.72 0.79
C MET A 73 -12.98 -9.31 -0.62
N PHE A 74 -13.57 -10.45 -0.95
CA PHE A 74 -13.54 -11.08 -2.29
C PHE A 74 -14.91 -11.11 -2.99
N SER A 75 -15.93 -10.47 -2.40
CA SER A 75 -17.33 -10.57 -2.85
C SER A 75 -17.61 -9.87 -4.18
N GLY A 76 -16.78 -8.91 -4.58
CA GLY A 76 -17.04 -8.12 -5.78
C GLY A 76 -16.51 -8.77 -7.06
N LYS A 77 -17.19 -8.45 -8.17
CA LYS A 77 -16.88 -9.00 -9.50
C LYS A 77 -15.76 -8.22 -10.16
N ILE A 78 -14.75 -8.93 -10.65
CA ILE A 78 -13.70 -8.35 -11.48
C ILE A 78 -14.29 -8.13 -12.88
N THR A 79 -14.49 -6.86 -13.24
CA THR A 79 -14.92 -6.47 -14.59
C THR A 79 -13.72 -6.01 -15.41
N ILE A 80 -13.83 -6.09 -16.74
CA ILE A 80 -12.77 -5.67 -17.66
C ILE A 80 -12.34 -4.20 -17.43
N LYS A 81 -13.26 -3.33 -17.00
CA LYS A 81 -12.99 -1.92 -16.67
C LYS A 81 -11.89 -1.78 -15.62
N TYR A 82 -11.94 -2.59 -14.55
CA TYR A 82 -10.96 -2.50 -13.46
C TYR A 82 -9.62 -3.11 -13.85
N ILE A 83 -9.63 -4.18 -14.65
CA ILE A 83 -8.42 -4.75 -15.25
C ILE A 83 -7.73 -3.71 -16.13
N LEU A 84 -8.48 -3.05 -17.02
CA LEU A 84 -7.97 -1.97 -17.87
C LEU A 84 -7.41 -0.81 -17.04
N THR A 85 -8.05 -0.46 -15.92
CA THR A 85 -7.54 0.56 -15.00
C THR A 85 -6.17 0.18 -14.44
N GLY A 86 -6.00 -1.09 -14.04
CA GLY A 86 -4.70 -1.63 -13.61
C GLY A 86 -3.64 -1.60 -14.72
N ILE A 87 -3.99 -2.05 -15.92
CA ILE A 87 -3.08 -2.05 -17.08
C ILE A 87 -2.65 -0.63 -17.46
N ILE A 88 -3.57 0.33 -17.49
CA ILE A 88 -3.27 1.73 -17.76
C ILE A 88 -2.32 2.27 -16.67
N SER A 89 -2.59 1.96 -15.40
CA SER A 89 -1.73 2.39 -14.29
C SER A 89 -0.31 1.85 -14.41
N MET A 90 -0.14 0.58 -14.84
CA MET A 90 1.16 -0.02 -15.15
C MET A 90 1.83 0.67 -16.33
N ALA A 91 1.12 0.85 -17.44
CA ALA A 91 1.65 1.46 -18.65
C ALA A 91 2.15 2.88 -18.37
N VAL A 92 1.44 3.66 -17.56
CA VAL A 92 1.87 5.01 -17.19
C VAL A 92 3.13 4.99 -16.31
N GLY A 93 3.24 4.06 -15.34
CA GLY A 93 4.45 3.91 -14.54
C GLY A 93 5.67 3.55 -15.38
N ILE A 94 5.50 2.57 -16.29
CA ILE A 94 6.55 2.13 -17.21
C ILE A 94 6.96 3.28 -18.12
N PHE A 95 6.00 3.92 -18.77
CA PHE A 95 6.26 5.05 -19.68
C PHE A 95 6.95 6.21 -18.96
N GLY A 96 6.46 6.59 -17.77
CA GLY A 96 7.09 7.63 -16.95
C GLY A 96 8.54 7.30 -16.59
N SER A 97 8.82 6.04 -16.25
CA SER A 97 10.17 5.55 -15.93
C SER A 97 11.10 5.56 -17.16
N TYR A 98 10.58 5.25 -18.35
CA TYR A 98 11.33 5.40 -19.60
C TYR A 98 11.59 6.86 -19.97
N CYS A 99 10.60 7.75 -19.81
CA CYS A 99 10.80 9.18 -20.02
C CYS A 99 11.92 9.73 -19.12
N TYR A 100 11.90 9.38 -17.83
CA TYR A 100 12.96 9.77 -16.90
C TYR A 100 14.33 9.21 -17.33
N SER A 101 14.38 7.92 -17.68
CA SER A 101 15.60 7.24 -18.16
C SER A 101 16.21 7.96 -19.36
N PHE A 102 15.38 8.35 -20.32
CA PHE A 102 15.79 9.07 -21.52
C PHE A 102 16.34 10.46 -21.18
N ILE A 103 15.65 11.23 -20.33
CA ILE A 103 16.05 12.59 -19.95
C ILE A 103 17.39 12.60 -19.21
N VAL A 104 17.56 11.70 -18.24
CA VAL A 104 18.73 11.63 -17.36
C VAL A 104 19.85 10.76 -17.95
N LYS A 105 19.62 10.12 -19.10
CA LYS A 105 20.55 9.19 -19.76
C LYS A 105 21.01 8.05 -18.86
N THR A 106 20.05 7.46 -18.13
CA THR A 106 20.28 6.30 -17.25
C THR A 106 19.26 5.21 -17.56
N ASP A 107 19.58 3.95 -17.28
CA ASP A 107 18.65 2.83 -17.48
C ASP A 107 18.09 2.36 -16.14
N VAL A 108 16.98 2.97 -15.70
CA VAL A 108 16.37 2.64 -14.40
C VAL A 108 15.86 1.20 -14.33
N PHE A 109 15.45 0.62 -15.47
CA PHE A 109 14.96 -0.74 -15.52
C PHE A 109 16.09 -1.74 -15.35
N LYS A 110 17.19 -1.58 -16.09
CA LYS A 110 18.36 -2.44 -15.96
C LYS A 110 19.06 -2.28 -14.60
N ASN A 111 19.06 -1.08 -14.04
CA ASN A 111 19.62 -0.82 -12.71
C ASN A 111 18.79 -1.48 -11.59
N THR A 112 17.47 -1.56 -11.77
CA THR A 112 16.57 -2.18 -10.77
C THR A 112 16.46 -3.70 -10.97
N TYR A 113 16.26 -4.12 -12.21
CA TYR A 113 16.05 -5.50 -12.63
C TYR A 113 17.15 -5.91 -13.60
N SER A 114 18.31 -6.26 -13.06
CA SER A 114 19.50 -6.60 -13.84
C SER A 114 19.33 -7.84 -14.71
N THR A 115 18.42 -8.73 -14.32
CA THR A 115 18.11 -9.99 -15.03
C THR A 115 16.61 -10.28 -15.06
N VAL A 116 16.17 -11.10 -16.01
CA VAL A 116 14.79 -11.62 -16.06
C VAL A 116 14.44 -12.37 -14.77
N ILE A 117 15.40 -13.11 -14.19
CA ILE A 117 15.21 -13.80 -12.91
C ILE A 117 14.94 -12.80 -11.79
N SER A 118 15.73 -11.72 -11.67
CA SER A 118 15.51 -10.69 -10.66
C SER A 118 14.15 -10.00 -10.80
N LEU A 119 13.69 -9.77 -12.04
CA LEU A 119 12.35 -9.25 -12.31
C LEU A 119 11.27 -10.23 -11.83
N LEU A 120 11.35 -11.50 -12.23
CA LEU A 120 10.36 -12.52 -11.84
C LEU A 120 10.30 -12.72 -10.32
N THR A 121 11.46 -12.79 -9.66
CA THR A 121 11.54 -12.88 -8.20
C THR A 121 10.93 -11.65 -7.54
N SER A 122 11.19 -10.45 -8.07
CA SER A 122 10.58 -9.22 -7.57
C SER A 122 9.07 -9.21 -7.77
N CYS A 123 8.57 -9.65 -8.92
CA CYS A 123 7.13 -9.76 -9.17
C CYS A 123 6.43 -10.67 -8.16
N ILE A 124 7.00 -11.85 -7.89
CA ILE A 124 6.44 -12.80 -6.93
C ILE A 124 6.48 -12.22 -5.51
N TYR A 125 7.63 -11.71 -5.10
CA TYR A 125 7.82 -11.13 -3.76
C TYR A 125 6.90 -9.93 -3.51
N LEU A 126 6.83 -9.00 -4.47
CA LEU A 126 6.00 -7.80 -4.37
C LEU A 126 4.51 -8.12 -4.43
N LEU A 127 4.10 -9.16 -5.18
CA LEU A 127 2.72 -9.62 -5.17
C LEU A 127 2.31 -10.23 -3.83
N ILE A 128 3.15 -11.08 -3.25
CA ILE A 128 2.86 -11.71 -1.95
C ILE A 128 2.77 -10.65 -0.85
N THR A 129 3.74 -9.75 -0.79
CA THR A 129 3.76 -8.67 0.21
C THR A 129 2.59 -7.71 0.03
N ALA A 130 2.31 -7.27 -1.21
CA ALA A 130 1.13 -6.46 -1.50
C ALA A 130 -0.17 -7.16 -1.07
N PHE A 131 -0.32 -8.46 -1.36
CA PHE A 131 -1.51 -9.20 -0.97
C PHE A 131 -1.73 -9.23 0.55
N VAL A 132 -0.67 -9.49 1.32
CA VAL A 132 -0.73 -9.48 2.79
C VAL A 132 -1.08 -8.09 3.32
N GLU A 133 -0.48 -7.03 2.76
CA GLU A 133 -0.79 -5.66 3.14
C GLU A 133 -2.25 -5.28 2.81
N GLU A 134 -2.73 -5.61 1.61
CA GLU A 134 -4.09 -5.24 1.19
C GLU A 134 -5.19 -5.92 2.02
N ILE A 135 -4.97 -7.15 2.50
CA ILE A 135 -5.87 -7.80 3.46
C ILE A 135 -6.10 -6.92 4.69
N ALA A 136 -5.04 -6.28 5.20
CA ALA A 136 -5.11 -5.42 6.37
C ALA A 136 -5.68 -4.04 6.05
N TRP A 137 -5.13 -3.35 5.05
CA TRP A 137 -5.49 -1.95 4.80
C TRP A 137 -6.86 -1.81 4.16
N ARG A 138 -7.15 -2.58 3.11
CA ARG A 138 -8.41 -2.46 2.34
C ARG A 138 -9.41 -3.51 2.81
N GLY A 139 -8.94 -4.73 3.08
CA GLY A 139 -9.80 -5.84 3.50
C GLY A 139 -10.30 -5.75 4.94
N PHE A 140 -9.55 -5.09 5.83
CA PHE A 140 -9.93 -4.93 7.24
C PHE A 140 -10.22 -3.48 7.62
N LEU A 141 -9.25 -2.57 7.52
CA LEU A 141 -9.40 -1.20 8.03
C LEU A 141 -10.41 -0.40 7.19
N LEU A 142 -10.28 -0.39 5.87
CA LEU A 142 -11.16 0.39 4.97
C LEU A 142 -12.62 -0.10 5.01
N GLU A 143 -12.84 -1.41 5.10
CA GLU A 143 -14.18 -2.03 5.20
C GLU A 143 -14.92 -1.68 6.50
N GLN A 144 -14.19 -1.45 7.59
CA GLN A 144 -14.78 -1.21 8.90
C GLN A 144 -15.00 0.26 9.24
N LEU A 145 -14.50 1.16 8.39
CA LEU A 145 -14.77 2.58 8.53
C LEU A 145 -16.25 2.86 8.23
N PRO A 146 -16.94 3.65 9.07
CA PRO A 146 -18.41 3.79 9.03
C PRO A 146 -18.95 4.53 7.81
N PHE A 147 -18.08 5.11 6.96
CA PHE A 147 -18.48 5.85 5.77
C PHE A 147 -17.62 5.42 4.59
N LYS A 148 -18.22 5.11 3.44
CA LYS A 148 -17.50 4.85 2.19
C LYS A 148 -17.30 6.15 1.41
N LYS A 149 -16.35 6.96 1.87
CA LYS A 149 -16.02 8.27 1.27
C LYS A 149 -14.52 8.39 1.06
N ILE A 150 -14.11 9.38 0.27
CA ILE A 150 -12.68 9.72 0.12
C ILE A 150 -11.97 9.94 1.45
N LYS A 151 -12.69 10.46 2.45
CA LYS A 151 -12.14 10.64 3.81
C LYS A 151 -11.64 9.34 4.42
N SER A 152 -12.32 8.22 4.18
CA SER A 152 -11.91 6.91 4.66
C SER A 152 -10.69 6.39 3.91
N VAL A 153 -10.64 6.59 2.59
CA VAL A 153 -9.49 6.23 1.77
C VAL A 153 -8.23 7.04 2.15
N LEU A 154 -8.40 8.35 2.38
CA LEU A 154 -7.34 9.23 2.84
C LEU A 154 -6.87 8.87 4.25
N PHE A 155 -7.80 8.55 5.15
CA PHE A 155 -7.46 8.08 6.50
C PHE A 155 -6.62 6.79 6.45
N VAL A 156 -7.06 5.79 5.68
CA VAL A 156 -6.31 4.54 5.50
C VAL A 156 -4.93 4.83 4.90
N GLY A 157 -4.85 5.71 3.91
CA GLY A 157 -3.58 6.11 3.29
C GLY A 157 -2.63 6.80 4.27
N ALA A 158 -3.14 7.67 5.14
CA ALA A 158 -2.34 8.32 6.17
C ALA A 158 -1.84 7.31 7.21
N VAL A 159 -2.71 6.40 7.68
CA VAL A 159 -2.34 5.35 8.63
C VAL A 159 -1.25 4.45 8.04
N TRP A 160 -1.40 4.08 6.76
CA TRP A 160 -0.45 3.25 6.02
C TRP A 160 0.89 3.97 5.75
N ALA A 161 0.87 5.26 5.39
CA ALA A 161 2.08 6.06 5.24
C ALA A 161 2.87 6.15 6.54
N VAL A 162 2.20 6.43 7.67
CA VAL A 162 2.84 6.48 9.00
C VAL A 162 3.40 5.11 9.39
N TRP A 163 2.71 4.02 9.04
CA TRP A 163 3.18 2.66 9.31
C TRP A 163 4.56 2.40 8.69
N HIS A 164 4.83 2.90 7.48
CA HIS A 164 6.11 2.74 6.80
C HIS A 164 7.28 3.54 7.37
N ILE A 165 7.04 4.57 8.19
CA ILE A 165 8.10 5.48 8.65
C ILE A 165 9.27 4.75 9.33
N PRO A 166 9.06 3.79 10.26
CA PRO A 166 10.16 3.04 10.86
C PRO A 166 11.02 2.29 9.83
N MET A 167 10.38 1.73 8.79
CA MET A 167 11.10 1.07 7.70
C MET A 167 11.97 2.07 6.94
N TRP A 168 11.42 3.23 6.59
CA TRP A 168 12.14 4.25 5.83
C TRP A 168 13.34 4.83 6.61
N ILE A 169 13.18 5.05 7.91
CA ILE A 169 14.25 5.56 8.77
C ILE A 169 15.29 4.49 9.05
N ILE A 170 14.87 3.31 9.55
CA ILE A 170 15.79 2.33 10.13
C ILE A 170 16.38 1.42 9.04
N ARG A 171 15.54 0.92 8.12
CA ARG A 171 15.99 -0.04 7.10
C ARG A 171 16.62 0.65 5.90
N ASN A 172 16.04 1.75 5.48
CA ASN A 172 16.40 2.44 4.25
C ASN A 172 17.27 3.69 4.48
N SER A 173 17.46 4.10 5.74
CA SER A 173 18.28 5.26 6.13
C SER A 173 17.93 6.53 5.34
N LEU A 174 16.64 6.74 5.06
CA LEU A 174 16.18 7.86 4.26
C LEU A 174 16.18 9.17 5.06
N GLY A 175 16.61 10.25 4.43
CA GLY A 175 16.47 11.60 4.96
C GLY A 175 15.01 12.06 5.00
N MET A 176 14.73 13.08 5.82
CA MET A 176 13.38 13.60 6.04
C MET A 176 12.68 14.06 4.75
N GLU A 177 13.41 14.65 3.82
CA GLU A 177 12.86 15.07 2.52
C GLU A 177 12.30 13.89 1.71
N HIS A 178 13.03 12.77 1.67
CA HIS A 178 12.60 11.57 0.97
C HIS A 178 11.41 10.92 1.68
N ILE A 179 11.43 10.89 3.02
CA ILE A 179 10.30 10.37 3.82
C ILE A 179 9.02 11.15 3.52
N VAL A 180 9.08 12.48 3.44
CA VAL A 180 7.91 13.31 3.09
C VAL A 180 7.41 12.96 1.69
N CYS A 181 8.29 12.81 0.70
CA CYS A 181 7.88 12.38 -0.63
C CYS A 181 7.25 10.98 -0.62
N PHE A 182 7.84 10.03 0.10
CA PHE A 182 7.27 8.68 0.24
C PHE A 182 5.90 8.70 0.92
N CYS A 183 5.69 9.53 1.96
CA CYS A 183 4.37 9.73 2.57
C CYS A 183 3.33 10.20 1.54
N ILE A 184 3.70 11.19 0.70
CA ILE A 184 2.81 11.72 -0.35
C ILE A 184 2.52 10.63 -1.40
N TRP A 185 3.54 9.91 -1.84
CA TRP A 185 3.39 8.79 -2.77
C TRP A 185 2.46 7.71 -2.23
N THR A 186 2.70 7.23 -1.00
CA THR A 186 1.87 6.23 -0.34
C THR A 186 0.42 6.69 -0.21
N LEU A 187 0.19 7.98 0.08
CA LEU A 187 -1.16 8.54 0.12
C LEU A 187 -1.83 8.50 -1.26
N LEU A 188 -1.14 8.91 -2.34
CA LEU A 188 -1.67 8.89 -3.70
C LEU A 188 -1.99 7.47 -4.17
N VAL A 189 -1.07 6.52 -3.96
CA VAL A 189 -1.30 5.10 -4.25
C VAL A 189 -2.49 4.59 -3.45
N SER A 190 -2.60 4.94 -2.17
CA SER A 190 -3.75 4.56 -1.35
C SER A 190 -5.07 5.09 -1.89
N VAL A 191 -5.08 6.31 -2.44
CA VAL A 191 -6.27 6.89 -3.08
C VAL A 191 -6.72 6.05 -4.26
N VAL A 192 -5.80 5.69 -5.16
CA VAL A 192 -6.13 4.84 -6.31
C VAL A 192 -6.64 3.47 -5.85
N LEU A 193 -5.87 2.77 -5.02
CA LEU A 193 -6.22 1.43 -4.54
C LEU A 193 -7.54 1.42 -3.76
N GLY A 194 -7.76 2.39 -2.87
CA GLY A 194 -8.96 2.47 -2.05
C GLY A 194 -10.22 2.80 -2.85
N ILE A 195 -10.13 3.70 -3.84
CA ILE A 195 -11.26 3.99 -4.74
C ILE A 195 -11.56 2.75 -5.58
N THR A 196 -10.57 2.12 -6.20
CA THR A 196 -10.80 0.90 -6.99
C THR A 196 -11.35 -0.22 -6.12
N TYR A 197 -10.88 -0.37 -4.88
CA TYR A 197 -11.41 -1.37 -3.95
C TYR A 197 -12.89 -1.14 -3.64
N TYR A 198 -13.34 0.10 -3.42
CA TYR A 198 -14.77 0.37 -3.24
C TYR A 198 -15.62 0.02 -4.46
N GLN A 199 -15.05 0.08 -5.66
CA GLN A 199 -15.75 -0.22 -6.92
C GLN A 199 -15.79 -1.71 -7.24
N CYS A 200 -14.68 -2.41 -7.03
CA CYS A 200 -14.53 -3.82 -7.43
C CYS A 200 -14.67 -4.80 -6.26
N ARG A 201 -14.45 -4.34 -5.03
CA ARG A 201 -14.46 -5.08 -3.76
C ARG A 201 -13.80 -6.46 -3.86
N ASN A 202 -12.59 -6.48 -4.42
CA ASN A 202 -11.83 -7.70 -4.66
C ASN A 202 -10.35 -7.48 -4.31
N ILE A 203 -9.91 -8.02 -3.18
CA ILE A 203 -8.53 -7.83 -2.69
C ILE A 203 -7.47 -8.37 -3.63
N LEU A 204 -7.74 -9.47 -4.36
CA LEU A 204 -6.75 -10.02 -5.29
C LEU A 204 -6.41 -9.01 -6.39
N LEU A 205 -7.43 -8.36 -6.96
CA LEU A 205 -7.21 -7.32 -7.97
C LEU A 205 -6.41 -6.13 -7.40
N ILE A 206 -6.74 -5.70 -6.18
CA ILE A 206 -6.05 -4.58 -5.54
C ILE A 206 -4.60 -4.94 -5.20
N ALA A 207 -4.33 -6.16 -4.77
CA ALA A 207 -2.98 -6.66 -4.54
C ALA A 207 -2.15 -6.69 -5.83
N ILE A 208 -2.74 -7.12 -6.95
CA ILE A 208 -2.09 -7.07 -8.26
C ILE A 208 -1.79 -5.61 -8.66
N MET A 209 -2.74 -4.70 -8.46
CA MET A 209 -2.53 -3.27 -8.75
C MET A 209 -1.45 -2.64 -7.86
N HIS A 210 -1.44 -2.97 -6.56
CA HIS A 210 -0.41 -2.50 -5.63
C HIS A 210 0.97 -3.03 -6.04
N ALA A 211 1.09 -4.33 -6.32
CA ALA A 211 2.34 -4.91 -6.84
C ALA A 211 2.79 -4.22 -8.13
N ALA A 212 1.87 -3.94 -9.04
CA ALA A 212 2.13 -3.18 -10.25
C ALA A 212 2.68 -1.77 -9.97
N PHE A 213 2.15 -1.03 -8.99
CA PHE A 213 2.74 0.24 -8.58
C PHE A 213 4.20 0.08 -8.14
N ASN A 214 4.49 -0.96 -7.36
CA ASN A 214 5.85 -1.22 -6.85
C ASN A 214 6.83 -1.71 -7.94
N ILE A 215 6.32 -2.36 -9.00
CA ILE A 215 7.14 -2.91 -10.09
C ILE A 215 7.38 -1.90 -11.21
N CYS A 216 6.38 -1.08 -11.52
CA CYS A 216 6.38 -0.25 -12.74
C CYS A 216 6.87 1.19 -12.53
N TYR A 217 6.76 1.74 -11.31
CA TYR A 217 7.12 3.13 -11.02
C TYR A 217 8.56 3.22 -10.47
N LEU A 218 9.53 3.13 -11.38
CA LEU A 218 10.96 3.02 -11.03
C LEU A 218 11.71 4.37 -11.05
N ALA A 219 11.13 5.42 -11.64
CA ALA A 219 11.73 6.75 -11.57
C ALA A 219 11.83 7.23 -10.09
N PRO A 220 12.66 8.26 -9.80
CA PRO A 220 12.68 8.85 -8.47
C PRO A 220 11.29 9.26 -7.99
N ILE A 221 11.05 9.10 -6.69
CA ILE A 221 9.73 9.23 -6.10
C ILE A 221 9.06 10.57 -6.39
N GLN A 222 9.84 11.66 -6.46
CA GLN A 222 9.36 13.00 -6.78
C GLN A 222 8.75 13.07 -8.18
N TYR A 223 9.34 12.38 -9.15
CA TYR A 223 8.82 12.31 -10.52
C TYR A 223 7.51 11.50 -10.56
N ASN A 224 7.50 10.35 -9.89
CA ASN A 224 6.32 9.49 -9.82
C ASN A 224 5.12 10.19 -9.16
N ILE A 225 5.35 10.99 -8.11
CA ILE A 225 4.31 11.81 -7.47
C ILE A 225 3.66 12.74 -8.48
N VAL A 226 4.45 13.47 -9.28
CA VAL A 226 3.91 14.42 -10.28
C VAL A 226 3.08 13.67 -11.33
N VAL A 227 3.59 12.55 -11.84
CA VAL A 227 2.89 11.71 -12.82
C VAL A 227 1.55 11.23 -12.26
N LEU A 228 1.55 10.60 -11.08
CA LEU A 228 0.33 10.03 -10.50
C LEU A 228 -0.66 11.10 -10.07
N ALA A 229 -0.19 12.21 -9.49
CA ALA A 229 -1.04 13.34 -9.12
C ALA A 229 -1.72 13.95 -10.36
N THR A 230 -1.00 14.06 -11.48
CA THR A 230 -1.56 14.56 -12.75
C THR A 230 -2.66 13.63 -13.27
N ILE A 231 -2.45 12.31 -13.25
CA ILE A 231 -3.47 11.32 -13.66
C ILE A 231 -4.72 11.43 -12.78
N ILE A 232 -4.54 11.48 -11.46
CA ILE A 232 -5.65 11.61 -10.52
C ILE A 232 -6.42 12.91 -10.81
N PHE A 233 -5.70 14.03 -10.97
CA PHE A 233 -6.30 15.32 -11.28
C PHE A 233 -7.09 15.31 -12.59
N VAL A 234 -6.50 14.86 -13.70
CA VAL A 234 -7.17 14.76 -15.01
C VAL A 234 -8.37 13.82 -14.92
N GLY A 235 -8.23 12.67 -14.26
CA GLY A 235 -9.32 11.73 -14.02
C GLY A 235 -10.49 12.38 -13.27
N THR A 236 -10.20 13.20 -12.25
CA THR A 236 -11.24 13.93 -11.51
C THR A 236 -11.96 14.97 -12.36
N LEU A 237 -11.25 15.67 -13.26
CA LEU A 237 -11.85 16.67 -14.16
C LEU A 237 -12.73 16.01 -15.22
N LEU A 238 -12.27 14.94 -15.85
CA LEU A 238 -13.05 14.18 -16.83
C LEU A 238 -14.34 13.63 -16.21
N TYR A 239 -14.25 13.13 -14.98
CA TYR A 239 -15.39 12.63 -14.24
C TYR A 239 -16.39 13.73 -13.85
N LYS A 240 -15.90 14.89 -13.40
CA LYS A 240 -16.78 16.04 -13.12
C LYS A 240 -17.53 16.50 -14.38
N LYS A 241 -16.89 16.39 -15.55
CA LYS A 241 -17.49 16.75 -16.85
C LYS A 241 -18.52 15.73 -17.33
N SER A 242 -18.44 14.46 -16.94
CA SER A 242 -19.45 13.44 -17.30
C SER A 242 -20.76 13.56 -16.51
N GLY A 243 -20.86 14.49 -15.55
CA GLY A 243 -22.07 14.70 -14.74
C GLY A 243 -22.32 13.62 -13.69
N GLU A 244 -21.42 12.64 -13.56
CA GLU A 244 -21.50 11.63 -12.51
C GLU A 244 -21.01 12.21 -11.18
N LYS A 245 -21.71 11.92 -10.06
CA LYS A 245 -21.32 12.41 -8.73
C LYS A 245 -20.11 11.62 -8.23
N PHE A 246 -18.97 12.30 -8.05
CA PHE A 246 -17.67 11.73 -7.63
C PHE A 246 -17.73 10.95 -6.28
N PHE A 247 -18.82 11.13 -5.51
CA PHE A 247 -19.02 10.58 -4.16
C PHE A 247 -20.41 10.01 -3.88
N THR A 248 -21.14 9.51 -4.88
CA THR A 248 -22.29 8.63 -4.61
C THR A 248 -21.85 7.18 -4.71
N TRP A 249 -21.29 6.67 -3.60
CA TRP A 249 -21.14 5.25 -3.33
C TRP A 249 -21.92 4.93 -2.06
#